data_AF-A0A2D5IVK9-F1
#
_entry.id   AF-A0A2D5IVK9-F1
#
_cell.length_a   1.000
_cell.length_b   1.000
_cell.length_c   1.000
_cell.angle_alpha   90.00
_cell.angle_beta   90.00
_cell.angle_gamma   90.00
#
_symmetry.space_group_name_H-M   'P 1'
#
loop_
_entity.id
_entity.type
_entity.pdbx_description
1 polymer ?
#
loop_
_entity_poly.entity_id
_entity_poly.type
_entity_poly.pdbx_seq_one_letter_code
_entity_poly.pdbx_strand_id
1 'polypeptide(L)' 'MPVKSTITVERLPDGRVSIGRGTWSDTFSEGRREPWAAWYEQMFSQYGYAGYRDMAEALGALPAA' A
#
# COMPACT_ATOMS: atom_id res chain seq x y z
N MET A 1 -6.56 1.74 23.42
CA MET A 1 -7.10 2.49 22.25
C MET A 1 -6.71 1.68 21.02
N PRO A 2 -7.63 1.15 20.20
CA PRO A 2 -7.22 0.46 18.99
C PRO A 2 -6.71 1.52 18.01
N VAL A 3 -5.40 1.53 17.80
CA VAL A 3 -4.78 2.36 16.75
C VAL A 3 -5.37 1.84 15.45
N LYS A 4 -6.34 2.56 14.88
CA LYS A 4 -6.74 2.38 13.49
C LYS A 4 -5.43 2.37 12.72
N SER A 5 -5.07 1.22 12.18
CA SER A 5 -3.85 1.06 11.41
C SER A 5 -4.10 1.70 10.05
N THR A 6 -4.24 3.02 10.05
CA THR A 6 -4.52 3.84 8.86
C THR A 6 -3.36 3.61 7.90
N ILE A 7 -3.71 3.18 6.69
CA ILE A 7 -2.73 3.02 5.63
C ILE A 7 -2.52 4.38 5.02
N THR A 8 -1.29 4.87 5.10
CA THR A 8 -0.86 6.14 4.54
C THR A 8 -0.08 5.82 3.28
N VAL A 9 -0.50 6.37 2.14
CA VAL A 9 0.24 6.20 0.90
C VAL A 9 0.52 7.57 0.31
N GLU A 10 1.79 7.84 0.05
CA GLU A 10 2.28 9.15 -0.35
C GLU A 10 3.24 9.00 -1.52
N ARG A 11 3.12 9.88 -2.52
CA ARG A 11 4.13 9.98 -3.58
C ARG A 11 5.24 10.92 -3.11
N LEU A 12 6.46 10.42 -3.12
CA LEU A 12 7.67 11.18 -2.84
C LEU A 12 8.03 12.06 -4.05
N PRO A 13 8.70 13.21 -3.82
CA PRO A 13 9.14 14.11 -4.88
C PRO A 13 10.14 13.47 -5.85
N ASP A 14 10.77 12.35 -5.46
CA ASP A 14 11.65 11.56 -6.32
C ASP A 14 10.92 10.65 -7.32
N GLY A 15 9.58 10.70 -7.38
CA GLY A 15 8.75 9.78 -8.21
C GLY A 15 8.61 8.38 -7.62
N ARG A 16 8.95 8.21 -6.34
CA ARG A 16 8.73 6.97 -5.58
C ARG A 16 7.39 7.04 -4.83
N VAL A 17 6.84 5.89 -4.52
CA VAL A 17 5.63 5.74 -3.69
C VAL A 17 6.05 5.16 -2.36
N SER A 18 5.63 5.80 -1.28
CA SER A 18 5.78 5.32 0.08
C SER A 18 4.42 4.84 0.59
N ILE A 19 4.38 3.63 1.14
CA ILE A 19 3.21 3.09 1.83
C ILE A 19 3.59 2.87 3.29
N GLY A 20 2.72 3.25 4.21
CA GLY A 20 2.92 3.13 5.64
C GLY A 20 1.67 2.63 6.34
N ARG A 21 1.85 1.88 7.42
CA ARG A 21 0.80 1.42 8.32
C ARG A 21 1.35 1.39 9.75
N GLY A 22 1.13 2.46 10.49
CA GLY A 22 1.64 2.59 11.86
C GLY A 22 3.16 2.60 11.91
N THR A 23 3.77 1.54 12.44
CA THR A 23 5.22 1.37 12.55
C THR A 23 5.89 0.74 11.34
N TRP A 24 5.11 0.22 10.38
CA TRP A 24 5.64 -0.36 9.15
C TRP A 24 5.53 0.66 8.03
N SER A 25 6.59 0.84 7.25
CA SER A 25 6.55 1.58 6.00
C SER A 25 7.49 0.97 4.98
N ASP A 26 7.13 1.12 3.72
CA ASP A 26 7.91 0.65 2.57
C ASP A 26 7.91 1.72 1.48
N THR A 27 8.98 1.78 0.70
CA THR A 27 9.15 2.78 -0.35
C THR A 27 9.67 2.11 -1.61
N PHE A 28 8.94 2.27 -2.70
CA PHE A 28 9.25 1.67 -3.99
C PHE A 28 9.01 2.64 -5.14
N SER A 29 9.52 2.34 -6.33
CA SER A 29 9.28 3.15 -7.52
C SER A 29 7.83 3.05 -7.98
N GLU A 30 7.27 4.14 -8.52
CA GLU A 30 5.89 4.17 -9.01
C GLU A 30 5.56 3.06 -10.02
N GLY A 31 6.51 2.68 -10.89
CA GLY A 31 6.32 1.56 -11.83
C GLY A 31 6.08 0.19 -11.17
N ARG A 32 6.35 0.06 -9.85
CA ARG A 32 6.04 -1.15 -9.08
C ARG A 32 4.71 -1.08 -8.34
N ARG A 33 4.01 0.06 -8.38
CA ARG A 33 2.75 0.27 -7.68
C ARG A 33 1.66 -0.72 -8.10
N GLU A 34 1.44 -0.91 -9.39
CA GLU A 34 0.49 -1.90 -9.91
C GLU A 34 0.87 -3.34 -9.54
N PRO A 35 2.14 -3.79 -9.76
CA PRO A 35 2.60 -5.09 -9.26
C PRO A 35 2.42 -5.28 -7.75
N TRP A 36 2.64 -4.22 -6.96
CA TRP A 36 2.48 -4.25 -5.50
C TRP A 36 1.02 -4.39 -5.09
N ALA A 37 0.11 -3.63 -5.72
CA ALA A 37 -1.32 -3.77 -5.48
C ALA A 37 -1.79 -5.20 -5.78
N ALA A 38 -1.40 -5.75 -6.93
CA ALA A 38 -1.72 -7.13 -7.31
C ALA A 38 -1.10 -8.19 -6.37
N TRP A 39 0.12 -7.95 -5.90
CA TRP A 39 0.77 -8.83 -4.92
C TRP A 39 0.02 -8.82 -3.58
N TYR A 40 -0.42 -7.66 -3.13
CA TYR A 40 -1.23 -7.54 -1.91
C TYR A 40 -2.60 -8.19 -2.04
N GLU A 41 -3.27 -8.08 -3.19
CA GLU A 41 -4.50 -8.83 -3.44
C GLU A 41 -4.27 -10.35 -3.40
N GLN A 42 -3.17 -10.83 -3.99
CA GLN A 42 -2.80 -12.25 -3.87
C GLN A 42 -2.52 -12.65 -2.41
N MET A 43 -1.79 -11.83 -1.65
CA MET A 43 -1.53 -12.08 -0.24
C MET A 43 -2.82 -12.07 0.58
N PHE A 44 -3.77 -11.20 0.27
CA PHE A 44 -5.11 -11.25 0.86
C PHE A 44 -5.82 -12.56 0.51
N SER A 45 -5.77 -13.00 -0.75
CA SER A 45 -6.39 -14.27 -1.17
C SER A 45 -5.75 -15.49 -0.49
N GLN A 46 -4.46 -15.45 -0.17
CA GLN A 46 -3.75 -16.57 0.47
C GLN A 46 -3.88 -16.57 2.00
N TYR A 47 -3.79 -15.40 2.63
CA TYR A 47 -3.71 -15.28 4.10
C TYR A 47 -5.00 -14.74 4.74
N GLY A 48 -5.94 -14.19 3.95
CA GLY A 48 -7.20 -13.63 4.44
C GLY A 48 -7.04 -12.36 5.30
N TYR A 49 -5.84 -11.78 5.37
CA TYR A 49 -5.58 -10.63 6.22
C TYR A 49 -6.06 -9.33 5.57
N ALA A 50 -7.13 -8.73 6.11
CA ALA A 50 -7.77 -7.53 5.57
C ALA A 50 -6.80 -6.37 5.35
N GLY A 51 -5.73 -6.27 6.14
CA GLY A 51 -4.72 -5.23 5.96
C GLY A 51 -3.99 -5.29 4.61
N TYR A 52 -3.89 -6.45 3.96
CA TYR A 52 -3.34 -6.53 2.60
C TYR A 52 -4.31 -5.94 1.56
N ARG A 53 -5.62 -6.20 1.71
CA ARG A 53 -6.63 -5.59 0.86
C ARG A 53 -6.65 -4.07 1.03
N ASP A 54 -6.57 -3.58 2.27
CA ASP A 54 -6.46 -2.14 2.54
C ASP A 54 -5.22 -1.53 1.85
N MET A 55 -4.08 -2.26 1.80
CA MET A 55 -2.86 -1.79 1.12
C MET A 55 -3.04 -1.74 -0.39
N ALA A 56 -3.64 -2.78 -0.98
CA ALA A 56 -3.92 -2.82 -2.41
C ALA A 56 -4.88 -1.70 -2.82
N GLU A 57 -5.94 -1.47 -2.05
CA GLU A 57 -6.93 -0.42 -2.31
C GLU A 57 -6.32 0.97 -2.16
N ALA A 58 -5.55 1.21 -1.08
CA ALA A 58 -4.87 2.49 -0.88
C ALA A 58 -3.82 2.76 -1.96
N LEU A 59 -3.12 1.71 -2.43
CA LEU A 59 -2.26 1.81 -3.58
C LEU A 59 -3.03 2.06 -4.86
N GLY A 60 -4.19 1.46 -5.10
CA GLY A 60 -5.02 1.74 -6.28
C GLY A 60 -5.60 3.16 -6.27
N ALA A 61 -5.95 3.67 -5.09
CA ALA A 61 -6.60 4.96 -4.90
C ALA A 61 -5.68 6.17 -5.08
N LEU A 62 -4.34 6.00 -5.12
CA LEU A 62 -3.46 7.13 -5.43
C LEU A 62 -3.77 7.68 -6.83
N PRO A 63 -3.95 8.99 -7.01
CA PRO A 63 -4.11 9.54 -8.35
C PRO A 63 -2.86 9.23 -9.20
N ALA A 64 -3.06 8.73 -10.41
CA ALA A 64 -1.98 8.63 -11.39
C ALA A 64 -1.40 10.03 -11.64
N ALA A 65 -0.07 10.12 -11.81
CA ALA A 65 0.61 11.39 -12.11
C ALA A 65 0.14 11.96 -13.45
#